data_AF-A0A5K1D2R0-F1
#
_entry.id   AF-A0A5K1D2R0-F1
#
_cell.length_a   1.000
_cell.length_b   1.000
_cell.length_c   1.000
_cell.angle_alpha   90.00
_cell.angle_beta   90.00
_cell.angle_gamma   90.00
#
_symmetry.space_group_name_H-M   'P 1'
#
loop_
_entity.id
_entity.type
_entity.pdbx_description
1 polymer ?
#
loop_
_entity_poly.entity_id
_entity_poly.type
_entity_poly.pdbx_seq_one_letter_code
_entity_poly.pdbx_strand_id
1 'polypeptide(L)' 'VARKKLCLIGDNLLKKDLLCSDKCYMLDCDGEIFLWMGKNTSLTERKESILTVE' A
#
# COMPACT_ATOMS: atom_id res chain seq x y z
N VAL A 1 -4.95 -1.51 19.29
CA VAL A 1 -3.94 -1.31 18.23
C VAL A 1 -4.21 -2.34 17.14
N ALA A 2 -4.99 -1.98 16.12
CA ALA A 2 -5.29 -2.90 15.02
C ALA A 2 -4.03 -3.02 14.16
N ARG A 3 -3.37 -4.20 14.17
CA ARG A 3 -2.37 -4.51 13.16
C ARG A 3 -3.07 -4.44 11.80
N LYS A 4 -2.74 -3.44 10.97
CA LYS A 4 -3.18 -3.42 9.57
C LYS A 4 -2.76 -4.77 8.97
N LYS A 5 -3.74 -5.50 8.46
CA LYS A 5 -3.54 -6.81 7.84
C LYS A 5 -2.71 -6.59 6.58
N LEU A 6 -1.40 -6.82 6.68
CA LEU A 6 -0.53 -6.94 5.52
C LEU A 6 -0.92 -8.23 4.81
N CYS A 7 -1.62 -8.10 3.68
CA CYS A 7 -1.92 -9.23 2.83
C CYS A 7 -0.77 -9.38 1.84
N LEU A 8 0.08 -10.38 2.05
CA LEU A 8 1.03 -10.80 1.04
C LEU A 8 0.23 -11.26 -0.18
N ILE A 9 0.34 -10.53 -1.28
CA ILE A 9 -0.19 -10.97 -2.57
C ILE A 9 0.85 -11.96 -3.09
N GLY A 10 0.60 -13.24 -2.83
CA GLY A 10 1.40 -14.35 -3.34
C GLY A 10 1.36 -14.35 -4.86
N ASP A 11 2.49 -14.73 -5.45
CA ASP A 11 2.87 -14.65 -6.86
C ASP A 11 3.45 -13.28 -7.24
N ASN A 12 4.72 -13.29 -7.71
CA ASN A 12 5.56 -12.15 -8.11
C ASN A 12 4.98 -11.25 -9.22
N LEU A 13 3.66 -11.22 -9.45
CA LEU A 13 2.97 -10.35 -10.38
C LEU A 13 2.02 -9.40 -9.65
N LEU A 14 2.50 -8.20 -9.37
CA LEU A 14 1.66 -7.03 -9.12
C LEU A 14 0.98 -6.61 -10.42
N LYS A 15 -0.31 -6.93 -10.58
CA LYS A 15 -1.15 -6.48 -11.70
C LYS A 15 -1.96 -5.26 -11.28
N LYS A 16 -2.10 -4.29 -12.18
CA LYS A 16 -2.89 -3.07 -11.95
C LYS A 16 -4.32 -3.37 -11.51
N ASP A 17 -4.92 -4.42 -12.05
CA ASP A 17 -6.30 -4.81 -11.74
C ASP A 17 -6.51 -5.29 -10.29
N LEU A 18 -5.42 -5.55 -9.55
CA LEU A 18 -5.46 -5.90 -8.12
C LEU A 18 -5.50 -4.66 -7.21
N LEU A 19 -5.29 -3.47 -7.76
CA LEU A 19 -5.21 -2.22 -6.99
C LEU A 19 -6.60 -1.58 -6.87
N CYS A 20 -7.11 -1.49 -5.64
CA CYS A 20 -8.37 -0.82 -5.35
C CYS A 20 -8.15 0.69 -5.18
N SER A 21 -9.01 1.51 -5.79
CA SER A 21 -8.87 2.98 -5.78
C SER A 21 -9.08 3.62 -4.39
N ASP A 22 -9.59 2.88 -3.42
CA ASP A 22 -9.86 3.30 -2.04
C ASP A 22 -8.82 2.79 -1.03
N LYS A 23 -7.70 2.20 -1.50
CA LYS A 23 -6.65 1.64 -0.64
C LYS A 23 -5.27 2.18 -0.99
N CYS A 24 -4.34 2.05 -0.05
CA CYS A 24 -2.91 2.28 -0.26
C CYS A 24 -2.17 0.95 -0.24
N TYR A 25 -1.12 0.82 -1.06
CA TYR A 25 -0.33 -0.39 -1.21
C TYR A 25 1.15 -0.04 -1.15
N MET A 26 1.95 -0.92 -0.56
CA MET A 26 3.40 -0.77 -0.45
C MET A 26 4.07 -1.88 -1.24
N LEU A 27 5.08 -1.53 -2.02
CA LEU A 27 5.93 -2.45 -2.77
C LEU A 27 7.36 -2.28 -2.28
N ASP A 28 7.93 -3.37 -1.76
CA ASP A 28 9.32 -3.46 -1.36
C ASP A 28 10.16 -4.04 -2.51
N CYS A 29 11.15 -3.26 -2.98
CA CYS A 29 12.05 -3.57 -4.09
C CYS A 29 13.52 -3.59 -3.61
N ASP A 30 13.83 -4.35 -2.56
CA ASP A 30 15.20 -4.67 -2.10
C ASP A 30 16.18 -3.48 -2.16
N GLY A 31 15.80 -2.39 -1.49
CA GLY A 31 16.55 -1.13 -1.46
C GLY A 31 15.70 0.10 -1.71
N GLU A 32 14.52 -0.06 -2.32
CA GLU A 32 13.55 1.02 -2.52
C GLU A 32 12.13 0.57 -2.13
N ILE A 33 11.39 1.46 -1.48
CA ILE A 33 9.98 1.23 -1.13
C ILE A 33 9.11 2.19 -1.95
N PHE A 34 8.14 1.64 -2.69
CA PHE A 34 7.18 2.40 -3.46
C PHE A 34 5.80 2.35 -2.78
N LEU A 35 5.21 3.53 -2.56
CA LEU A 35 3.85 3.65 -2.05
C LEU A 35 2.89 4.05 -3.18
N TRP A 36 1.93 3.17 -3.49
CA TRP A 36 0.80 3.51 -4.35
C TRP A 36 -0.39 3.96 -3.49
N MET A 37 -0.96 5.12 -3.83
CA MET A 37 -2.13 5.68 -3.15
C MET A 37 -3.34 5.68 -4.08
N GLY A 38 -4.40 4.98 -3.71
CA GLY A 38 -5.65 4.98 -4.45
C GLY A 38 -6.26 6.38 -4.50
N LYS A 39 -6.85 6.75 -5.64
CA LYS A 39 -7.42 8.08 -5.87
C LYS A 39 -8.47 8.49 -4.82
N ASN A 40 -9.24 7.53 -4.30
CA ASN A 40 -10.35 7.73 -3.39
C ASN A 40 -9.96 7.56 -1.91
N THR A 41 -8.68 7.38 -1.61
CA THR A 41 -8.17 7.32 -0.23
C THR A 41 -8.25 8.68 0.46
N SER A 42 -8.59 8.66 1.75
CA SER A 42 -8.68 9.89 2.55
C SER A 42 -7.30 10.50 2.84
N LEU A 43 -7.26 11.81 3.14
CA LEU A 43 -6.02 12.48 3.56
C LEU A 43 -5.41 11.83 4.80
N THR A 44 -6.25 11.35 5.73
CA THR A 44 -5.80 10.65 6.93
C THR A 44 -5.11 9.33 6.55
N GLU A 45 -5.73 8.50 5.71
CA GLU A 45 -5.13 7.25 5.26
C GLU A 45 -3.81 7.45 4.51
N ARG A 46 -3.73 8.50 3.68
CA ARG A 46 -2.49 8.85 2.97
C ARG A 46 -1.37 9.21 3.96
N LYS A 47 -1.66 10.05 4.96
CA LYS A 47 -0.68 10.42 6.00
C LYS A 47 -0.22 9.20 6.80
N GLU A 48 -1.16 8.39 7.28
CA GLU A 48 -0.85 7.17 8.04
C GLU A 48 -0.03 6.17 7.22
N SER A 49 -0.30 6.06 5.91
CA SER A 49 0.48 5.20 5.02
C SER A 49 1.92 5.68 4.84
N ILE A 50 2.17 6.99 4.79
CA ILE A 50 3.53 7.55 4.72
C ILE A 50 4.26 7.31 6.03
N LEU A 51 3.62 7.55 7.18
CA LEU A 51 4.19 7.29 8.51
C LEU A 51 4.54 5.82 8.75
N THR A 52 3.90 4.89 8.04
CA THR A 52 4.19 3.45 8.17
C THR A 52 5.48 3.05 7.43
N VAL A 53 5.99 3.90 6.54
CA VAL A 53 7.20 3.65 5.73
C VAL A 53 8.47 4.16 6.43
N GLU A 54 8.34 5.02 7.46
CA GLU A 54 9.44 5.51 8.30
C GLU A 54 9.78 4.59 9.48
#